data_AF-G3BCA1-F1
#
_entry.id   AF-G3BCA1-F1
#
_cell.length_a   1.000
_cell.length_b   1.000
_cell.length_c   1.000
_cell.angle_alpha   90.00
_cell.angle_beta   90.00
_cell.angle_gamma   90.00
#
_symmetry.space_group_name_H-M   'P 1'
#
loop_
_entity.id
_entity.type
_entity.pdbx_description
1 polymer ?
#
loop_
_entity_poly.entity_id
_entity_poly.type
_entity_poly.pdbx_seq_one_letter_code
_entity_poly.pdbx_strand_id
1 'polypeptide(L)' 'MKLSGLQKQVIHLYRSCVRMAYKKPVEYQPHWRKFTRDEFDKHQHIPKKSFAAVEHLIRAGTRRLEMYSNDQIKDIH' A
#
# COMPACT_ATOMS: atom_id res chain seq x y z
N MET A 1 8.25 17.67 14.24
CA MET A 1 8.27 16.33 14.88
C MET A 1 8.82 15.31 13.89
N LYS A 2 9.87 14.56 14.23
CA LYS A 2 10.51 13.58 13.33
C LYS A 2 9.65 12.32 13.23
N LEU A 3 9.34 11.86 12.02
CA LEU A 3 8.63 10.60 11.80
C LEU A 3 9.49 9.41 12.30
N SER A 4 8.86 8.48 13.02
CA SER A 4 9.49 7.22 13.43
C SER A 4 9.88 6.38 12.21
N GLY A 5 10.82 5.43 12.40
CA GLY A 5 11.22 4.50 11.34
C GLY A 5 10.03 3.74 10.76
N LEU A 6 9.12 3.29 11.62
CA LEU A 6 7.92 2.56 11.22
C LEU A 6 6.95 3.44 10.42
N GLN A 7 6.72 4.68 10.84
CA GLN A 7 5.88 5.62 10.08
C GLN A 7 6.46 5.90 8.69
N LYS A 8 7.79 6.01 8.57
CA LYS A 8 8.45 6.16 7.27
C LYS A 8 8.23 4.94 6.38
N GLN A 9 8.27 3.72 6.94
CA GLN A 9 8.00 2.50 6.19
C GLN A 9 6.56 2.45 5.67
N VAL A 10 5.57 2.86 6.48
CA VAL A 10 4.16 2.95 6.04
C VAL A 10 4.02 3.90 4.85
N ILE A 11 4.61 5.10 4.94
CA ILE A 11 4.57 6.08 3.86
C ILE A 11 5.30 5.56 2.61
N HIS A 12 6.44 4.90 2.80
CA HIS A 12 7.20 4.30 1.70
C HIS A 12 6.35 3.25 0.97
N LEU A 13 5.70 2.35 1.71
CA LEU A 13 4.82 1.32 1.16
C LEU A 13 3.67 1.96 0.37
N TYR A 14 2.97 2.95 0.94
CA TYR A 14 1.88 3.66 0.26
C TYR A 14 2.36 4.28 -1.07
N ARG A 15 3.50 5.00 -1.05
CA ARG A 15 4.07 5.61 -2.26
C ARG A 15 4.45 4.56 -3.30
N SER A 16 4.95 3.40 -2.88
CA SER A 16 5.29 2.31 -3.79
C SER A 16 4.05 1.69 -4.43
N CYS A 17 2.95 1.51 -3.69
CA CYS A 17 1.66 1.10 -4.27
C CYS A 17 1.15 2.10 -5.31
N VAL A 18 1.23 3.40 -5.02
CA VAL A 18 0.82 4.45 -5.98
C VAL A 18 1.70 4.44 -7.22
N ARG A 19 3.03 4.28 -7.09
CA ARG A 19 3.93 4.16 -8.25
C ARG A 19 3.64 2.93 -9.09
N MET A 20 3.33 1.79 -8.44
CA MET A 20 2.93 0.58 -9.15
C MET A 20 1.63 0.81 -9.94
N ALA A 21 0.64 1.50 -9.35
CA ALA A 21 -0.60 1.86 -10.04
C ALA A 21 -0.34 2.65 -11.34
N TYR A 22 0.63 3.57 -11.35
CA TYR A 22 1.00 4.32 -12.56
C TYR A 22 1.72 3.49 -13.63
N LYS A 23 2.26 2.31 -13.29
CA LYS A 23 2.83 1.37 -14.26
C LYS A 23 1.77 0.52 -14.95
N LYS A 24 0.55 0.48 -14.43
CA LYS A 24 -0.57 -0.28 -15.01
C LYS A 24 -1.19 0.48 -16.19
N PRO A 25 -1.91 -0.21 -17.10
CA PRO A 25 -2.61 0.44 -18.20
C PRO A 25 -3.51 1.58 -17.71
N VAL A 26 -3.54 2.70 -18.45
CA VAL A 26 -4.19 3.97 -18.05
C VAL A 26 -5.65 3.76 -17.62
N GLU A 27 -6.35 2.87 -18.32
CA GLU A 27 -7.75 2.49 -18.06
C GLU A 27 -7.98 1.95 -16.65
N TYR A 28 -7.02 1.17 -16.12
CA TYR A 28 -7.15 0.48 -14.83
C TYR A 28 -6.48 1.22 -13.67
N GLN A 29 -5.63 2.23 -13.92
CA GLN A 29 -4.97 3.00 -12.86
C GLN A 29 -5.92 3.58 -11.80
N PRO A 30 -7.13 4.09 -12.15
CA PRO A 30 -8.09 4.54 -11.16
C PRO A 30 -8.49 3.45 -10.17
N HIS A 31 -8.69 2.21 -10.62
CA HIS A 31 -9.03 1.06 -9.77
C HIS A 31 -7.90 0.79 -8.77
N TRP A 32 -6.66 0.75 -9.25
CA TRP A 32 -5.48 0.57 -8.40
C TRP A 32 -5.31 1.66 -7.34
N ARG A 33 -5.53 2.92 -7.71
CA ARG A 33 -5.47 4.04 -6.77
C ARG A 33 -6.58 3.96 -5.72
N LYS A 34 -7.81 3.62 -6.13
CA LYS A 34 -8.95 3.46 -5.23
C LYS A 34 -8.70 2.31 -4.26
N PHE A 35 -8.36 1.13 -4.77
CA PHE A 35 -8.01 -0.04 -3.95
C PHE A 35 -6.92 0.27 -2.93
N THR A 36 -5.85 0.96 -3.34
CA THR A 36 -4.77 1.34 -2.42
C THR A 36 -5.28 2.25 -1.30
N ARG A 37 -6.16 3.22 -1.59
CA ARG A 37 -6.73 4.09 -0.56
C ARG A 37 -7.65 3.31 0.37
N ASP A 38 -8.57 2.54 -0.18
CA ASP A 38 -9.55 1.76 0.58
C ASP A 38 -8.86 0.78 1.54
N GLU A 39 -7.77 0.12 1.11
CA GLU A 39 -7.00 -0.79 1.98
C GLU A 39 -6.29 -0.06 3.13
N PHE A 40 -5.74 1.14 2.90
CA PHE A 40 -5.09 1.90 3.97
C PHE A 40 -6.12 2.54 4.92
N ASP A 41 -7.27 2.97 4.40
CA ASP A 41 -8.36 3.56 5.17
C ASP A 41 -9.00 2.56 6.13
N LYS A 42 -9.08 1.27 5.76
CA LYS A 42 -9.51 0.17 6.67
C LYS A 42 -8.68 0.08 7.95
N HIS A 43 -7.43 0.54 7.91
CA HIS A 43 -6.47 0.42 9.01
C HIS A 43 -6.07 1.76 9.62
N GLN A 44 -6.72 2.86 9.23
CA GLN A 44 -6.38 4.21 9.70
C GLN A 44 -6.56 4.40 11.22
N HIS A 45 -7.47 3.63 11.83
CA HIS A 45 -7.79 3.74 13.26
C HIS A 45 -6.87 2.91 14.16
N ILE A 46 -5.90 2.18 13.60
CA ILE A 46 -4.95 1.42 14.41
C ILE A 46 -4.09 2.39 15.24
N PRO A 47 -4.00 2.18 16.57
CA PRO A 47 -3.17 3.02 17.42
C PRO A 47 -1.72 3.05 16.94
N LYS A 48 -1.12 4.24 16.86
CA LYS A 48 0.27 4.45 16.41
C LYS A 48 1.31 3.70 17.26
N LYS A 49 0.95 3.31 18.49
CA LYS A 49 1.79 2.53 19.42
C LYS A 49 1.65 1.01 19.24
N SER A 50 0.73 0.55 18.39
CA SER A 50 0.55 -0.87 18.08
C SER A 50 1.61 -1.32 17.06
N PHE A 51 2.87 -1.33 17.48
CA PHE A 51 4.01 -1.56 16.60
C PHE A 51 3.94 -2.92 15.89
N ALA A 52 3.61 -3.99 16.62
CA ALA A 52 3.49 -5.34 16.07
C ALA A 52 2.40 -5.45 14.99
N ALA A 53 1.24 -4.83 15.19
CA ALA A 53 0.16 -4.84 14.21
C ALA A 53 0.54 -4.06 12.95
N VAL A 54 1.15 -2.89 13.11
CA VAL A 54 1.61 -2.06 11.98
C VAL A 54 2.70 -2.77 11.19
N GLU A 55 3.66 -3.41 11.86
CA GLU A 55 4.69 -4.21 11.17
C GLU A 55 4.09 -5.39 10.41
N HIS A 56 3.12 -6.10 11.00
CA HIS A 56 2.44 -7.20 10.33
C HIS A 56 1.76 -6.72 9.05
N LEU A 57 1.05 -5.58 9.12
CA LEU A 57 0.39 -4.97 7.96
C LEU A 57 1.39 -4.50 6.89
N ILE A 58 2.53 -3.93 7.29
CA ILE A 58 3.60 -3.58 6.34
C ILE A 58 4.10 -4.84 5.62
N ARG A 59 4.42 -5.91 6.35
CA ARG A 59 4.88 -7.17 5.75
C ARG A 59 3.84 -7.80 4.83
N ALA A 60 2.56 -7.73 5.19
CA ALA A 60 1.46 -8.21 4.36
C ALA A 60 1.30 -7.35 3.08
N GLY A 61 1.33 -6.02 3.24
CA GLY A 61 1.22 -5.08 2.13
C GLY A 61 2.39 -5.16 1.15
N THR A 62 3.63 -5.33 1.62
CA THR A 62 4.80 -5.52 0.76
C THR A 62 4.67 -6.78 -0.10
N ARG A 63 4.24 -7.91 0.49
CA ARG A 63 4.00 -9.15 -0.27
C ARG A 63 2.91 -8.97 -1.34
N ARG A 64 1.82 -8.27 -1.00
CA ARG A 64 0.77 -7.94 -1.98
C ARG A 64 1.29 -7.03 -3.09
N LEU A 65 2.10 -6.03 -2.75
CA LEU A 65 2.71 -5.13 -3.72
C LEU A 65 3.62 -5.88 -4.70
N GLU A 66 4.45 -6.81 -4.22
CA GLU A 66 5.30 -7.65 -5.07
C GLU A 66 4.46 -8.48 -6.04
N MET A 67 3.41 -9.13 -5.54
CA MET A 67 2.48 -9.91 -6.36
C MET A 67 1.81 -9.04 -7.44
N TYR A 68 1.26 -7.88 -7.05
CA TYR A 68 0.59 -6.97 -7.97
C TYR A 68 1.53 -6.21 -8.91
N SER A 69 2.83 -6.17 -8.61
CA SER A 69 3.82 -5.58 -9.52
C SER A 69 4.07 -6.46 -10.75
N ASN A 70 3.55 -7.69 -10.79
CA ASN A 70 3.60 -8.55 -11.98
C ASN A 70 2.77 -7.94 -13.13
N ASP A 71 3.37 -7.86 -14.32
CA ASP A 71 2.77 -7.28 -15.53
C ASP A 71 1.59 -8.08 -16.09
N GLN A 72 1.45 -9.36 -15.70
CA GLN A 72 0.30 -10.18 -16.05
C GLN A 72 -0.99 -9.69 -15.36
N ILE A 73 -0.87 -9.05 -14.20
CA ILE A 73 -2.01 -8.53 -13.44
C ILE A 73 -2.25 -7.08 -13.90
N LYS A 74 -3.24 -6.88 -14.78
CA LYS A 74 -3.53 -5.57 -15.38
C LYS A 74 -4.58 -4.77 -14.60
N ASP A 75 -5.54 -5.46 -13.99
CA ASP A 75 -6.65 -4.85 -13.26
C ASP A 75 -6.96 -5.59 -11.95
N ILE A 76 -7.66 -4.90 -11.06
CA ILE A 76 -8.29 -5.41 -9.85
C ILE A 76 -9.70 -4.84 -9.81
N HIS A 77 -10.67 -5.72 -10.08
CA HIS A 77 -12.10 -5.41 -10.07
C HIS A 77 -12.65 -5.36 -8.65
#